data_AF-A0A353V8S0-F1
#
_entry.id   AF-A0A353V8S0-F1
#
_cell.length_a   1.000
_cell.length_b   1.000
_cell.length_c   1.000
_cell.angle_alpha   90.00
_cell.angle_beta   90.00
_cell.angle_gamma   90.00
#
_symmetry.space_group_name_H-M   'P 1'
#
loop_
_entity.id
_entity.type
_entity.pdbx_description
1 polymer ?
#
loop_
_entity_poly.entity_id
_entity_poly.type
_entity_poly.pdbx_seq_one_letter_code
_entity_poly.pdbx_strand_id
1 'polypeptide(L)' 'MKSQYGAPRLYEIAFDMNRKAEVDFLVHCFRRYARRPVRRVLDIACGTGPHLIRLA' A
#
# COMPACT_ATOMS: atom_id res chain seq x y z
N MET A 1 2.23 -10.47 25.09
CA MET A 1 3.00 -9.60 24.17
C MET A 1 2.03 -9.05 23.13
N LYS A 2 1.87 -7.74 22.98
CA LYS A 2 0.98 -7.18 21.94
C LYS A 2 1.67 -7.33 20.58
N SER A 3 0.94 -7.80 19.56
CA SER A 3 1.45 -7.85 18.19
C SER A 3 1.70 -6.42 17.69
N GLN A 4 2.59 -6.25 16.70
CA GLN A 4 2.90 -4.94 16.12
C GLN A 4 1.64 -4.24 15.57
N TYR A 5 0.66 -5.01 15.10
CA TYR A 5 -0.64 -4.50 14.63
C TYR A 5 -1.58 -4.05 15.76
N GLY A 6 -1.32 -4.42 17.01
CA GLY A 6 -2.08 -3.96 18.18
C GLY A 6 -1.72 -2.52 18.61
N ALA A 7 -0.74 -1.89 17.96
CA ALA A 7 -0.32 -0.51 18.18
C ALA A 7 0.04 0.18 16.84
N PRO A 8 -0.96 0.46 15.98
CA PRO A 8 -0.73 0.89 14.59
C PRO A 8 0.10 2.18 14.46
N ARG A 9 0.00 3.11 15.41
CA ARG A 9 0.81 4.33 15.41
C ARG A 9 2.31 4.06 15.59
N LEU A 10 2.67 3.06 16.40
CA LEU A 10 4.08 2.67 16.57
C LEU A 10 4.59 1.93 15.33
N TYR A 11 3.71 1.13 14.69
CA TYR A 11 4.01 0.49 13.41
C TYR A 11 4.30 1.53 12.32
N GLU A 12 3.46 2.57 12.20
CA GLU A 12 3.72 3.67 11.26
C GLU A 12 5.07 4.31 11.51
N ILE A 13 5.34 4.76 12.74
CA ILE A 13 6.62 5.42 13.07
C ILE A 13 7.83 4.53 12.74
N ALA A 14 7.74 3.22 13.02
CA ALA A 14 8.84 2.29 12.76
C ALA A 14 9.07 2.01 11.26
N PHE A 15 8.03 2.12 10.43
CA PHE A 15 8.06 1.73 9.02
C PHE A 15 7.73 2.87 8.04
N ASP A 16 7.69 4.11 8.52
CA ASP A 16 7.46 5.31 7.71
C ASP A 16 8.65 5.52 6.78
N MET A 17 8.46 5.13 5.53
CA MET A 17 9.41 5.34 4.45
C MET A 17 8.67 5.92 3.25
N ASN A 18 9.41 6.57 2.36
CA ASN A 18 8.82 7.02 1.11
C ASN A 18 8.45 5.81 0.22
N ARG A 19 7.15 5.51 0.14
CA ARG A 19 6.60 4.39 -0.66
C ARG A 19 6.23 4.77 -2.10
N LYS A 20 6.68 5.93 -2.60
CA LYS A 20 6.34 6.38 -3.97
C LYS A 20 6.81 5.38 -5.03
N ALA A 21 8.06 4.92 -4.95
CA ALA A 21 8.63 4.03 -5.96
C ALA A 21 7.86 2.69 -6.03
N GLU A 22 7.39 2.19 -4.89
CA GLU A 22 6.58 0.97 -4.82
C GLU A 22 5.20 1.17 -5.49
N VAL A 23 4.56 2.32 -5.25
CA VAL A 23 3.26 2.64 -5.89
C VAL A 23 3.42 2.87 -7.39
N ASP A 24 4.49 3.55 -7.83
CA ASP A 24 4.80 3.73 -9.24
C ASP A 24 4.99 2.36 -9.95
N PHE A 25 5.65 1.41 -9.27
CA PHE A 25 5.81 0.05 -9.75
C PHE A 25 4.45 -0.67 -9.89
N LEU A 26 3.57 -0.57 -8.90
CA LEU A 26 2.22 -1.14 -8.97
C LEU A 26 1.42 -0.54 -10.14
N VAL A 27 1.46 0.79 -10.32
CA VAL A 27 0.81 1.48 -11.44
C VAL A 27 1.38 1.04 -12.78
N HIS A 28 2.71 0.86 -12.88
CA HIS A 28 3.34 0.29 -14.07
C HIS A 28 2.79 -1.12 -14.37
N CYS A 29 2.70 -1.98 -13.36
CA CYS A 29 2.12 -3.31 -13.50
C CYS A 29 0.65 -3.25 -13.94
N PHE A 30 -0.16 -2.35 -13.39
CA PHE A 30 -1.55 -2.16 -13.81
C PHE A 30 -1.64 -1.80 -15.29
N ARG A 31 -0.81 -0.87 -15.77
CA ARG A 31 -0.78 -0.46 -17.18
C ARG A 31 -0.32 -1.56 -18.12
N ARG A 32 0.66 -2.35 -17.69
CA ARG A 32 1.29 -3.38 -18.52
C ARG A 32 0.50 -4.68 -18.60
N TYR A 33 -0.11 -5.10 -17.49
CA TYR A 33 -0.65 -6.45 -17.35
C TYR A 33 -2.17 -6.52 -17.21
N ALA A 34 -2.84 -5.42 -16.85
CA ALA A 34 -4.31 -5.43 -16.78
C ALA A 34 -4.92 -5.42 -18.19
N ARG A 35 -5.90 -6.28 -18.43
CA ARG A 35 -6.64 -6.35 -19.71
C ARG A 35 -7.55 -5.15 -19.95
N ARG A 36 -7.75 -4.30 -18.94
CA ARG A 36 -8.61 -3.11 -18.95
C ARG A 36 -8.06 -2.08 -17.95
N PRO A 37 -8.42 -0.79 -18.07
CA PRO A 37 -8.03 0.22 -17.09
C PRO A 37 -8.45 -0.18 -15.67
N VAL A 38 -7.51 -0.15 -14.72
CA VAL A 38 -7.77 -0.41 -13.30
C VAL A 38 -8.43 0.81 -12.68
N ARG A 39 -9.61 0.62 -12.08
CA ARG A 39 -10.40 1.69 -11.44
C ARG A 39 -10.69 1.43 -9.96
N ARG A 40 -10.49 0.18 -9.50
CA ARG A 40 -10.75 -0.26 -8.12
C ARG A 40 -9.68 -1.27 -7.76
N VAL A 41 -9.07 -1.09 -6.59
CA VAL A 41 -8.00 -1.94 -6.05
C VAL A 41 -8.43 -2.43 -4.67
N LEU A 42 -8.26 -3.73 -4.43
CA LEU A 42 -8.37 -4.34 -3.10
C LEU A 42 -6.95 -4.66 -2.64
N ASP A 43 -6.49 -4.04 -1.56
CA ASP A 43 -5.21 -4.32 -0.93
C ASP A 43 -5.44 -5.18 0.32
N ILE A 44 -5.00 -6.44 0.26
CA ILE A 44 -5.22 -7.43 1.31
C ILE A 44 -4.12 -7.27 2.35
N ALA A 45 -4.51 -7.22 3.63
CA ALA A 45 -3.59 -6.96 4.75
C ALA A 45 -2.87 -5.61 4.63
N CYS A 46 -3.60 -4.57 4.20
CA CYS A 46 -3.09 -3.23 3.94
C CYS A 46 -2.46 -2.51 5.15
N GLY A 47 -2.60 -3.04 6.37
CA GLY A 47 -2.08 -2.41 7.59
C GLY A 47 -2.67 -1.02 7.78
N THR A 48 -1.82 0.00 7.83
CA THR A 48 -2.24 1.41 7.89
C THR A 48 -2.51 2.04 6.50
N GLY A 49 -2.48 1.24 5.44
CA GLY A 49 -2.84 1.63 4.07
C GLY A 49 -1.82 2.53 3.35
N PRO A 50 -0.48 2.41 3.54
CA PRO A 50 0.47 3.36 2.95
C PRO A 50 0.49 3.37 1.41
N HIS A 51 0.16 2.24 0.78
CA HIS A 51 0.01 2.15 -0.68
C HIS A 51 -1.35 2.66 -1.15
N LEU A 52 -2.44 2.27 -0.46
CA LEU A 52 -3.79 2.70 -0.81
C LEU A 52 -3.97 4.22 -0.73
N ILE A 53 -3.41 4.88 0.30
CA ILE A 53 -3.47 6.34 0.44
C ILE A 53 -2.87 7.05 -0.78
N ARG A 54 -1.86 6.45 -1.42
CA ARG A 54 -1.21 6.99 -2.62
C ARG A 54 -1.88 6.55 -3.93
N LEU A 55 -2.70 5.51 -3.89
CA LEU A 55 -3.48 5.01 -5.04
C LEU A 55 -4.87 5.64 -5.14
N ALA A 56 -5.36 6.24 -4.06
CA ALA A 56 -6.62 7.00 -3.97
C ALA A 56 -6.50 8.37 -4.64
#